data_AF-A0A9X2NV51-F1
#
_entry.id   AF-A0A9X2NV51-F1
#
_cell.length_a   1.000
_cell.length_b   1.000
_cell.length_c   1.000
_cell.angle_alpha   90.00
_cell.angle_beta   90.00
_cell.angle_gamma   90.00
#
_symmetry.space_group_name_H-M   'P 1'
#
loop_
_entity.id
_entity.type
_entity.pdbx_description
1 polymer ?
#
loop_
_entity_poly.entity_id
_entity_poly.type
_entity_poly.pdbx_seq_one_letter_code
_entity_poly.pdbx_strand_id
1 'polypeptide(L)'
;MTKQEFLEIQSEVLSGGKSLKFILAELGVPYSTYNYWRNKFTSKDENLPIAPMSIKEPEVTESYSTFENVDVIGVVLFFSNGFRVHFGRGGDHILMELLNKSVSHVPSE
;
A
#
# COMPACT_ATOMS: atom_id res chain seq x y z
N MET A 1 11.43 -24.08 -2.31
CA MET A 1 11.32 -22.63 -2.46
C MET A 1 12.50 -21.93 -1.80
N THR A 2 13.21 -21.13 -2.59
CA THR A 2 14.37 -20.30 -2.28
C THR A 2 13.92 -18.83 -2.18
N LYS A 3 14.84 -17.94 -1.77
CA LYS A 3 14.58 -16.48 -1.74
C LYS A 3 14.23 -15.93 -3.12
N GLN A 4 14.92 -16.39 -4.16
CA GLN A 4 14.72 -15.93 -5.53
C GLN A 4 13.32 -16.31 -6.04
N GLU A 5 12.94 -17.58 -5.87
CA GLU A 5 11.61 -18.07 -6.26
C GLU A 5 10.49 -17.32 -5.53
N PHE A 6 10.69 -16.94 -4.26
CA PHE A 6 9.73 -16.11 -3.54
C PHE A 6 9.56 -14.71 -4.15
N LEU A 7 10.65 -14.06 -4.54
CA LEU A 7 10.61 -12.72 -5.15
C LEU A 7 9.96 -12.75 -6.53
N GLU A 8 10.20 -13.79 -7.32
CA GLU A 8 9.54 -14.01 -8.61
C GLU A 8 8.03 -14.16 -8.44
N ILE A 9 7.58 -14.95 -7.45
CA ILE A 9 6.15 -15.07 -7.11
C ILE A 9 5.56 -13.71 -6.70
N GLN A 10 6.27 -12.88 -5.92
CA GLN A 10 5.80 -11.53 -5.58
C GLN A 10 5.62 -10.66 -6.82
N SER A 11 6.60 -10.67 -7.72
CA SER A 11 6.55 -9.90 -8.97
C SER A 11 5.35 -10.29 -9.84
N GLU A 12 5.08 -11.60 -9.96
CA GLU A 12 3.94 -12.11 -10.75
C GLU A 12 2.59 -11.78 -10.10
N VAL A 13 2.51 -11.76 -8.76
CA VAL A 13 1.30 -11.30 -8.06
C VAL A 13 1.07 -9.80 -8.26
N LEU A 14 2.13 -8.99 -8.22
CA LEU A 14 2.06 -7.54 -8.38
C LEU A 14 1.74 -7.09 -9.81
N SER A 15 2.14 -7.87 -10.81
CA SER A 15 1.77 -7.62 -12.21
C SER A 15 0.28 -7.83 -12.50
N GLY A 16 -0.48 -8.38 -11.54
CA GLY A 16 -1.94 -8.48 -11.58
C GLY A 16 -2.49 -9.56 -12.52
N GLY A 17 -1.63 -10.37 -13.14
CA GLY A 17 -2.04 -11.35 -14.16
C GLY A 17 -2.68 -12.62 -13.61
N LYS A 18 -2.31 -13.06 -12.40
CA LYS A 18 -2.81 -14.30 -11.79
C LYS A 18 -2.98 -14.16 -10.28
N SER A 19 -3.94 -14.90 -9.72
CA SER A 19 -4.09 -14.97 -8.27
C SER A 19 -2.93 -15.74 -7.63
N LEU A 20 -2.50 -15.32 -6.44
CA LEU A 20 -1.46 -16.01 -5.65
C LEU A 20 -1.74 -17.52 -5.51
N LYS A 21 -3.00 -17.90 -5.27
CA LYS A 21 -3.39 -19.31 -5.12
C LYS A 21 -3.11 -20.12 -6.38
N PHE A 22 -3.34 -19.53 -7.55
CA PHE A 22 -3.09 -20.19 -8.83
C PHE A 22 -1.58 -20.35 -9.08
N ILE A 23 -0.80 -19.29 -8.87
CA ILE A 23 0.67 -19.32 -9.02
C ILE A 23 1.30 -20.39 -8.12
N LEU A 24 0.87 -20.45 -6.86
CA LEU A 24 1.37 -21.46 -5.91
C LEU A 24 0.99 -22.90 -6.32
N ALA A 25 -0.21 -23.10 -6.88
CA ALA A 25 -0.63 -24.40 -7.38
C ALA A 25 0.18 -24.82 -8.62
N GLU A 26 0.43 -23.89 -9.55
CA GLU A 26 1.23 -24.10 -10.76
C GLU A 26 2.68 -24.47 -10.43
N LEU A 27 3.26 -23.81 -9.42
CA LEU A 27 4.62 -24.07 -8.95
C LEU A 27 4.72 -25.25 -7.97
N GLY A 28 3.60 -25.88 -7.59
CA GLY A 28 3.58 -26.95 -6.59
C GLY A 28 4.05 -26.51 -5.20
N VAL A 29 3.94 -25.22 -4.89
CA VAL A 29 4.41 -24.64 -3.62
C VAL A 29 3.27 -24.61 -2.60
N PRO A 30 3.41 -25.28 -1.45
CA PRO A 30 2.43 -25.19 -0.38
C PRO A 30 2.30 -23.76 0.15
N TYR A 31 1.08 -23.35 0.50
CA TYR A 31 0.81 -22.02 1.03
C TYR A 31 1.60 -21.69 2.30
N SER A 32 1.83 -22.69 3.17
CA SER A 32 2.64 -22.54 4.39
C SER A 32 4.09 -22.20 4.08
N THR A 33 4.67 -22.80 3.03
CA THR A 33 6.02 -22.47 2.55
C THR A 33 6.08 -21.03 2.09
N TYR A 34 5.12 -20.58 1.29
CA TYR A 34 5.03 -19.18 0.88
C TYR A 34 4.93 -18.23 2.09
N ASN A 35 4.06 -18.54 3.05
CA ASN A 35 3.87 -17.70 4.24
C ASN A 35 5.12 -17.65 5.14
N TYR A 36 5.87 -18.74 5.25
CA TYR A 36 7.16 -18.75 5.94
C TYR A 36 8.11 -17.71 5.34
N TRP A 37 8.25 -17.69 4.01
CA TRP A 37 9.12 -16.73 3.33
C TRP A 37 8.59 -15.31 3.41
N ARG A 38 7.28 -15.09 3.25
CA ARG A 38 6.63 -13.80 3.48
C ARG A 38 6.99 -13.24 4.85
N ASN A 39 6.73 -14.02 5.90
CA ASN A 39 7.03 -13.59 7.26
C ASN A 39 8.53 -13.39 7.46
N LYS A 40 9.38 -14.26 6.92
CA LYS A 40 10.85 -14.16 7.03
C LYS A 40 11.42 -12.88 6.40
N PHE A 41 10.80 -12.33 5.36
CA PHE A 41 11.18 -11.06 4.75
C PHE A 41 10.47 -9.85 5.36
N THR A 42 9.23 -9.99 5.82
CA THR A 42 8.52 -8.92 6.54
C THR A 42 9.09 -8.69 7.95
N SER A 43 9.75 -9.69 8.54
CA SER A 43 10.29 -9.60 9.92
C SER A 43 11.76 -9.23 10.02
N LYS A 44 12.49 -9.07 8.90
CA LYS A 44 13.95 -8.87 8.91
C LYS A 44 14.50 -7.57 8.31
N ASP A 45 13.70 -6.75 7.63
CA ASP A 45 14.14 -5.44 7.11
C ASP A 45 13.03 -4.42 7.41
N GLU A 46 13.24 -3.42 8.26
CA GLU A 46 14.05 -2.21 8.05
C GLU A 46 13.41 -1.26 7.03
N ASN A 47 13.24 0.00 7.46
CA ASN A 47 12.79 1.18 6.71
C ASN A 47 12.46 0.89 5.23
N LEU A 48 11.25 0.39 4.96
CA LEU A 48 10.73 0.39 3.60
C LEU A 48 10.76 1.85 3.13
N PRO A 49 11.47 2.19 2.04
CA PRO A 49 11.41 3.54 1.51
C PRO A 49 9.94 3.82 1.23
N ILE A 50 9.44 4.91 1.81
CA ILE A 50 8.07 5.38 1.60
C ILE A 50 7.86 5.39 0.10
N ALA A 51 6.94 4.55 -0.40
CA ALA A 51 6.67 4.47 -1.81
C ALA A 51 6.33 5.88 -2.32
N PRO A 52 6.88 6.33 -3.46
CA PRO A 52 6.63 7.68 -3.96
C PRO A 52 5.12 7.91 -4.07
N MET A 53 4.65 8.91 -3.33
CA MET A 53 3.25 9.29 -3.28
C MET A 53 2.88 9.93 -4.62
N SER A 54 2.11 9.23 -5.44
CA SER A 54 1.51 9.82 -6.65
C SER A 54 0.19 10.48 -6.26
N ILE A 55 0.17 11.81 -6.24
CA ILE A 55 -1.06 12.59 -6.11
C ILE A 55 -1.69 12.63 -7.50
N LYS A 56 -2.74 11.84 -7.71
CA LYS A 56 -3.60 11.96 -8.89
C LYS A 56 -4.65 13.02 -8.59
N GLU A 57 -4.76 14.04 -9.45
CA GLU A 57 -5.91 14.94 -9.41
C GLU A 57 -7.19 14.10 -9.58
N PRO A 58 -8.26 14.40 -8.83
CA PRO A 58 -9.52 13.68 -8.99
C PRO A 58 -10.07 14.00 -10.37
N GLU A 59 -9.94 13.06 -11.30
CA GLU A 59 -10.77 13.04 -12.49
C GLU A 59 -12.21 12.94 -11.99
N VAL A 60 -12.93 14.05 -12.17
CA VAL A 60 -14.35 14.16 -11.88
C VAL A 60 -15.05 13.01 -12.59
N THR A 61 -15.92 12.32 -11.85
CA THR A 61 -16.86 11.28 -12.29
C THR A 61 -16.38 9.85 -12.06
N GLU A 62 -16.60 9.33 -10.85
CA GLU A 62 -17.44 8.14 -10.70
C GLU A 62 -17.86 8.00 -9.24
N SER A 63 -19.17 7.95 -9.05
CA SER A 63 -19.88 7.86 -7.78
C SER A 63 -19.61 6.54 -7.07
N TYR A 64 -18.68 6.54 -6.11
CA TYR A 64 -18.57 5.48 -5.10
C TYR A 64 -19.17 5.99 -3.79
N SER A 65 -20.49 5.78 -3.67
CA SER A 65 -21.23 5.93 -2.42
C SER A 65 -20.78 4.85 -1.44
N THR A 66 -20.03 5.21 -0.39
CA THR A 66 -20.05 4.48 0.89
C THR A 66 -19.64 5.38 2.06
N PHE A 67 -20.07 6.64 2.13
CA PHE A 67 -20.07 7.39 3.38
C PHE A 67 -21.21 8.41 3.34
N GLU A 68 -22.41 7.96 3.73
CA GLU A 68 -23.48 8.88 4.09
C GLU A 68 -22.98 9.67 5.31
N ASN A 69 -22.94 11.01 5.22
CA ASN A 69 -22.50 11.95 6.26
C ASN A 69 -20.98 12.14 6.45
N VAL A 70 -20.22 12.41 5.38
CA VAL A 70 -19.00 13.21 5.54
C VAL A 70 -18.99 14.34 4.51
N ASP A 71 -18.84 15.56 5.02
CA ASP A 71 -18.82 16.82 4.28
C ASP A 71 -18.03 16.66 2.97
N VAL A 72 -18.68 16.92 1.83
CA VAL A 72 -18.26 16.50 0.46
C VAL A 72 -16.98 17.23 -0.03
N ILE A 73 -16.40 18.08 0.80
CA ILE A 73 -15.26 18.94 0.47
C ILE A 73 -14.12 18.60 1.45
N GLY A 74 -13.14 17.84 0.96
CA GLY A 74 -12.02 17.38 1.77
C GLY A 74 -10.90 16.73 0.95
N VAL A 75 -9.79 16.43 1.60
CA VAL A 75 -8.63 15.75 1.01
C VAL A 75 -8.62 14.30 1.49
N VAL A 76 -8.42 13.35 0.58
CA VAL A 76 -8.26 11.92 0.92
C VAL A 76 -6.82 11.49 0.71
N LEU A 77 -6.19 10.94 1.75
CA LEU A 77 -4.89 10.26 1.64
C LEU A 77 -5.09 8.76 1.45
N PHE A 78 -4.35 8.20 0.49
CA PHE A 78 -4.30 6.76 0.21
C PHE A 78 -2.94 6.21 0.64
N PHE A 79 -2.97 5.21 1.52
CA PHE A 79 -1.77 4.49 1.95
C PHE A 79 -1.63 3.19 1.15
N SER A 80 -0.38 2.78 0.90
CA SER A 80 -0.05 1.56 0.12
C SER A 80 -0.56 0.26 0.75
N ASN A 81 -0.88 0.28 2.05
CA ASN A 81 -1.51 -0.82 2.78
C ASN A 81 -3.04 -0.86 2.63
N GLY A 82 -3.62 0.04 1.84
CA GLY A 82 -5.06 0.11 1.57
C GLY A 82 -5.85 0.97 2.55
N PHE A 83 -5.22 1.56 3.58
CA PHE A 83 -5.92 2.53 4.44
C PHE A 83 -6.22 3.81 3.66
N ARG A 84 -7.39 4.38 3.96
CA ARG A 84 -7.86 5.64 3.41
C ARG A 84 -8.21 6.56 4.57
N VAL A 85 -7.69 7.78 4.55
CA VAL A 85 -7.97 8.79 5.58
C VAL A 85 -8.57 10.00 4.90
N HIS A 86 -9.77 10.40 5.32
CA HIS A 86 -10.47 11.57 4.81
C HIS A 86 -10.34 12.73 5.80
N PHE A 87 -9.86 13.87 5.30
CA PHE A 87 -9.80 15.14 6.03
C PHE A 87 -10.88 16.06 5.48
N GLY A 88 -12.00 16.14 6.19
CA GLY A 88 -13.08 17.08 5.89
C GLY A 88 -12.73 18.53 6.25
N ARG A 89 -13.68 19.44 6.06
CA ARG A 89 -13.54 20.87 6.34
C ARG A 89 -13.02 21.14 7.76
N GLY A 90 -11.88 21.82 7.88
CA GLY A 90 -11.20 22.14 9.14
C GLY A 90 -10.11 21.16 9.58
N GLY A 91 -9.91 20.05 8.84
CA GLY A 91 -8.83 19.08 9.08
C GLY A 91 -7.49 19.43 8.42
N ASP A 92 -7.40 20.59 7.77
CA ASP A 92 -6.25 21.09 7.01
C ASP A 92 -4.99 21.23 7.87
N HIS A 93 -5.11 21.75 9.09
CA HIS A 93 -3.99 21.88 10.02
C HIS A 93 -3.39 20.51 10.42
N ILE A 94 -4.24 19.49 10.61
CA ILE A 94 -3.82 18.12 10.95
C ILE A 94 -3.15 17.47 9.74
N LEU A 95 -3.73 17.64 8.55
CA LEU A 95 -3.14 17.15 7.30
C LEU A 95 -1.74 17.75 7.08
N MET A 96 -1.60 19.07 7.25
CA MET A 96 -0.33 19.77 7.10
C MET A 96 0.71 19.36 8.14
N GLU A 97 0.31 19.15 9.40
CA GLU A 97 1.21 18.65 10.44
C GLU A 97 1.71 17.23 10.13
N LEU A 98 0.81 16.36 9.64
CA LEU A 98 1.13 15.00 9.26
C LEU A 98 2.12 14.98 8.07
N LEU A 99 1.89 15.79 7.06
CA LEU A 99 2.80 15.94 5.92
C LEU A 99 4.17 16.50 6.36
N ASN A 100 4.20 17.54 7.18
CA ASN A 100 5.45 18.12 7.68
C ASN A 100 6.28 17.14 8.52
N LYS A 101 5.64 16.34 9.39
CA LYS A 101 6.31 15.27 10.13
C LYS A 101 6.83 14.18 9.20
N SER A 102 6.09 13.86 8.14
CA SER A 102 6.51 12.87 7.14
C SER A 102 7.74 13.32 6.34
N VAL A 103 7.88 14.62 6.06
CA VAL A 103 9.03 15.19 5.33
C VAL A 103 10.26 15.36 6.23
N SER A 104 10.09 15.43 7.55
CA SER A 104 11.22 15.59 8.49
C SER A 104 12.13 14.34 8.61
N HIS A 105 11.73 13.22 8.01
CA HIS A 105 12.56 12.02 7.90
C HIS A 105 13.34 12.01 6.58
N VAL A 106 14.10 13.08 6.29
CA VAL A 106 15.16 13.00 5.27
C VAL A 106 16.31 12.20 5.89
N PRO A 107 16.71 11.04 5.35
CA PRO A 107 17.94 10.40 5.79
C PRO A 107 19.08 11.37 5.45
N SER A 108 19.81 11.85 6.46
CA SER A 108 21.10 12.49 6.22
C SER A 108 22.00 11.51 5.45
N GLU A 109 22.61 12.01 4.37
CA GLU A 109 23.61 11.31 3.55
C GLU A 109 24.72 10.64 4.37
#